data_AF-A0A8S3J602-F1
#
_entry.id   AF-A0A8S3J602-F1
#
_cell.length_a   1.000
_cell.length_b   1.000
_cell.length_c   1.000
_cell.angle_alpha   90.00
_cell.angle_beta   90.00
_cell.angle_gamma   90.00
#
_symmetry.space_group_name_H-M   'P 1'
#
loop_
_entity.id
_entity.type
_entity.pdbx_description
1 polymer ?
#
loop_
_entity_poly.entity_id
_entity_poly.type
_entity_poly.pdbx_seq_one_letter_code
_entity_poly.pdbx_strand_id
1 'polypeptide(L)'
;MSERGKKFNRRSTRIQDRFVLPFETVSYMHSASVTENFLVLTEIPLHFSRFSVLRTLPSGTAITNMFNWNGDNMSTIFRVINLDTGEQIAQIPGSTFFNFHHINAFGLKMEDTTTILIDICAYDDHRLIDELYLK
;
A
#
# COMPACT_ATOMS: atom_id res chain seq x y z
N MET A 1 1.26 -7.72 24.95
CA MET A 1 1.90 -7.32 23.68
C MET A 1 3.40 -7.61 23.76
N SER A 2 3.98 -8.28 22.76
CA SER A 2 5.41 -8.65 22.77
C SER A 2 6.33 -7.43 22.67
N GLU A 3 7.60 -7.56 23.07
CA GLU A 3 8.60 -6.49 22.93
C GLU A 3 8.78 -6.06 21.47
N ARG A 4 8.73 -7.03 20.54
CA ARG A 4 8.72 -6.75 19.09
C ARG A 4 7.52 -5.88 18.70
N GLY A 5 6.33 -6.19 19.19
CA GLY A 5 5.13 -5.38 18.96
C GLY A 5 5.25 -3.96 19.53
N LYS A 6 5.75 -3.81 20.76
CA LYS A 6 6.01 -2.49 21.38
C LYS A 6 7.00 -1.67 20.56
N LYS A 7 8.09 -2.29 20.08
CA LYS A 7 9.10 -1.64 19.23
C LYS A 7 8.48 -1.19 17.90
N PHE A 8 7.63 -2.01 17.29
CA PHE A 8 6.93 -1.63 16.05
C PHE A 8 5.98 -0.46 16.26
N ASN A 9 5.11 -0.49 17.29
CA ASN A 9 4.16 0.61 17.55
C ASN A 9 4.87 1.95 17.77
N ARG A 10 6.00 1.97 18.48
CA ARG A 10 6.79 3.21 18.65
C ARG A 10 7.31 3.76 17.32
N ARG A 11 7.71 2.87 16.41
CA ARG A 11 8.20 3.21 15.07
C ARG A 11 7.07 3.67 14.16
N SER A 12 5.90 3.05 14.22
CA SER A 12 4.74 3.43 13.41
C SER A 12 4.22 4.83 13.73
N THR A 13 4.21 5.25 15.00
CA THR A 13 3.82 6.62 15.38
C THR A 13 4.71 7.65 14.70
N ARG A 14 6.04 7.41 14.68
CA ARG A 14 6.99 8.29 14.01
C ARG A 14 6.75 8.43 12.50
N ILE A 15 6.32 7.35 11.85
CA ILE A 15 5.97 7.37 10.42
C ILE A 15 4.75 8.26 10.20
N GLN A 16 3.72 8.17 11.04
CA GLN A 16 2.51 8.99 10.93
C GLN A 16 2.81 10.49 11.01
N ASP A 17 3.81 10.89 11.80
CA ASP A 17 4.20 12.29 11.94
C ASP A 17 5.01 12.84 10.75
N ARG A 18 5.71 11.97 10.01
CA ARG A 18 6.71 12.37 9.00
C ARG A 18 6.32 12.04 7.57
N PHE A 19 5.49 11.04 7.37
CA PHE A 19 5.08 10.57 6.05
C PHE A 19 3.60 10.85 5.84
N VAL A 20 3.31 11.82 4.96
CA VAL A 20 1.95 12.22 4.61
C VAL A 20 1.79 12.12 3.09
N LEU A 21 0.79 11.36 2.65
CA LEU A 21 0.38 11.35 1.25
C LEU A 21 -0.72 12.39 1.02
N PRO A 22 -0.64 13.16 -0.09
CA PRO A 22 -1.70 14.11 -0.42
C PRO A 22 -3.00 13.36 -0.73
N PHE A 23 -4.11 13.85 -0.17
CA PHE A 23 -5.44 13.20 -0.28
C PHE A 23 -6.14 13.45 -1.64
N GLU A 24 -5.47 14.02 -2.65
CA GLU A 24 -6.09 14.22 -3.98
C GLU A 24 -6.49 12.88 -4.61
N THR A 25 -5.55 11.93 -4.60
CA THR A 25 -5.72 10.58 -5.11
C THR A 25 -4.95 9.63 -4.21
N VAL A 26 -5.66 8.71 -3.55
CA VAL A 26 -5.05 7.77 -2.62
C VAL A 26 -5.31 6.36 -3.13
N SER A 27 -4.24 5.59 -3.27
CA SER A 27 -4.30 4.17 -3.58
C SER A 27 -5.01 3.41 -2.46
N TYR A 28 -5.88 2.49 -2.83
CA TYR A 28 -6.33 1.44 -1.93
C TYR A 28 -5.14 0.54 -1.60
N MET A 29 -4.87 0.33 -0.31
CA MET A 29 -3.80 -0.54 0.17
C MET A 29 -4.34 -1.32 1.36
N HIS A 30 -4.77 -2.56 1.14
CA HIS A 30 -5.37 -3.38 2.19
C HIS A 30 -4.33 -3.85 3.22
N SER A 31 -3.10 -4.10 2.77
CA SER A 31 -1.98 -4.47 3.62
C SER A 31 -0.68 -3.85 3.10
N ALA A 32 0.39 -3.95 3.88
CA ALA A 32 1.70 -3.46 3.52
C ALA A 32 2.79 -4.46 3.95
N SER A 33 3.97 -4.31 3.38
CA SER A 33 5.12 -5.16 3.68
C SER A 33 6.01 -4.51 4.74
N VAL A 34 6.43 -5.29 5.74
CA VAL A 34 7.29 -4.80 6.82
C VAL A 34 8.49 -5.74 6.97
N THR A 35 9.68 -5.18 6.81
CA THR A 35 10.95 -5.85 7.07
C THR A 35 11.49 -5.46 8.46
N GLU A 36 12.73 -5.80 8.77
CA GLU A 36 13.38 -5.34 10.01
C GLU A 36 13.50 -3.81 10.09
N ASN A 37 13.83 -3.17 8.96
CA ASN A 37 14.20 -1.75 8.88
C ASN A 37 13.25 -0.91 8.02
N PHE A 38 12.44 -1.53 7.17
CA PHE A 38 11.62 -0.82 6.18
C PHE A 38 10.14 -1.22 6.23
N LEU A 39 9.28 -0.22 6.10
CA LEU A 39 7.90 -0.36 5.66
C LEU A 39 7.86 -0.12 4.16
N VAL A 40 7.22 -1.00 3.41
CA VAL A 40 6.97 -0.82 1.98
C VAL A 40 5.47 -0.71 1.75
N LEU A 41 5.04 0.46 1.30
CA LEU A 41 3.67 0.70 0.84
C LEU A 41 3.59 0.39 -0.65
N THR A 42 2.63 -0.44 -1.02
CA THR A 42 2.43 -0.90 -2.39
C THR A 42 1.21 -0.17 -2.96
N GLU A 43 1.44 0.97 -3.60
CA GLU A 43 0.39 1.76 -4.24
C GLU A 43 -0.01 1.11 -5.56
N ILE A 44 -1.01 0.22 -5.48
CA ILE A 44 -1.64 -0.38 -6.64
C ILE A 44 -2.50 0.64 -7.40
N PRO A 45 -2.76 0.45 -8.70
CA PRO A 45 -3.47 1.44 -9.49
C PRO A 45 -5.00 1.39 -9.29
N LEU A 46 -5.46 1.26 -8.05
CA LEU A 46 -6.86 1.34 -7.63
C LEU A 46 -7.01 2.50 -6.64
N HIS A 47 -7.67 3.58 -7.05
CA HIS A 47 -7.66 4.83 -6.28
C HIS A 47 -9.06 5.28 -5.89
N PHE A 48 -9.18 5.92 -4.73
CA PHE A 48 -10.30 6.82 -4.46
C PHE A 48 -9.84 8.27 -4.62
N SER A 49 -10.74 9.14 -5.05
CA SER A 49 -10.50 10.58 -5.17
C SER A 49 -11.50 11.33 -4.30
N ARG A 50 -11.17 12.57 -3.93
CA ARG A 50 -12.12 13.45 -3.23
C ARG A 50 -13.46 13.55 -3.97
N PHE A 51 -13.41 13.57 -5.31
CA PHE A 51 -14.59 13.64 -6.14
C PHE A 51 -15.43 12.36 -6.07
N SER A 52 -14.80 11.18 -6.15
CA SER A 52 -15.53 9.91 -6.03
C SER A 52 -16.17 9.76 -4.65
N VAL A 53 -15.50 10.23 -3.60
CA VAL A 53 -16.03 10.29 -2.22
C VAL A 53 -17.28 11.16 -2.14
N LEU A 54 -17.19 12.42 -2.58
CA LEU A 54 -18.29 13.39 -2.50
C LEU A 54 -19.51 12.98 -3.32
N ARG A 55 -19.31 12.31 -4.45
CA ARG A 55 -20.40 11.79 -5.29
C ARG A 55 -21.09 10.58 -4.67
N THR A 56 -20.33 9.69 -4.03
CA THR A 56 -20.82 8.37 -3.61
C THR A 56 -21.41 8.41 -2.20
N LEU A 57 -20.79 9.12 -1.25
CA LEU A 57 -21.25 9.16 0.14
C LEU A 57 -22.74 9.55 0.32
N PRO A 58 -23.27 10.58 -0.36
CA PRO A 58 -24.68 10.97 -0.20
C PRO A 58 -25.66 9.94 -0.75
N SER A 59 -25.21 9.10 -1.69
CA SER A 59 -26.06 8.10 -2.35
C SER A 59 -26.31 6.84 -1.50
N GLY A 60 -25.58 6.66 -0.39
CA GLY A 60 -25.65 5.45 0.43
C GLY A 60 -25.19 4.18 -0.29
N THR A 61 -24.51 4.31 -1.44
CA THR A 61 -24.00 3.17 -2.19
C THR A 61 -22.70 2.61 -1.59
N ALA A 62 -22.30 1.42 -2.02
CA ALA A 62 -21.15 0.72 -1.47
C ALA A 62 -19.85 1.53 -1.64
N ILE A 63 -18.98 1.48 -0.62
CA ILE A 63 -17.67 2.17 -0.62
C ILE A 63 -16.81 1.75 -1.82
N THR A 64 -16.97 0.51 -2.28
CA THR A 64 -16.30 -0.02 -3.47
C THR A 64 -16.54 0.82 -4.72
N ASN A 65 -17.71 1.47 -4.84
CA ASN A 65 -18.03 2.37 -5.96
C ASN A 65 -17.19 3.65 -5.97
N MET A 66 -16.44 3.93 -4.89
CA MET A 66 -15.53 5.06 -4.82
C MET A 66 -14.18 4.76 -5.49
N PHE A 67 -13.87 3.49 -5.74
CA PHE A 67 -12.61 3.08 -6.35
C PHE A 67 -12.64 3.18 -7.86
N ASN A 68 -11.51 3.61 -8.43
CA ASN A 68 -11.28 3.71 -9.86
C ASN A 68 -9.98 3.00 -10.20
N TRP A 69 -10.06 2.02 -11.09
CA TRP A 69 -8.88 1.33 -11.62
C TRP A 69 -8.25 2.15 -12.74
N ASN A 70 -6.93 2.33 -12.66
CA ASN A 70 -6.12 3.08 -13.63
C ASN A 70 -4.94 2.23 -14.16
N GLY A 71 -5.03 0.91 -14.09
CA GLY A 71 -3.89 0.02 -14.37
C GLY A 71 -3.39 0.06 -15.82
N ASP A 72 -4.22 0.49 -16.76
CA ASP A 72 -3.82 0.67 -18.17
C ASP A 72 -2.85 1.85 -18.38
N ASN A 73 -2.86 2.81 -17.44
CA ASN A 73 -2.09 4.06 -17.55
C ASN A 73 -1.08 4.25 -16.41
N MET A 74 -1.16 3.42 -15.36
CA MET A 74 -0.37 3.59 -14.13
C MET A 74 0.25 2.27 -13.70
N SER A 75 1.54 2.30 -13.41
CA SER A 75 2.26 1.23 -12.73
C SER A 75 1.97 1.21 -11.23
N THR A 76 2.09 0.05 -10.60
CA THR A 76 2.19 -0.04 -9.13
C THR A 76 3.45 0.69 -8.65
N ILE A 77 3.35 1.46 -7.57
CA ILE A 77 4.48 2.16 -6.95
C ILE A 77 4.81 1.56 -5.58
N PHE A 78 6.04 1.12 -5.40
CA PHE A 78 6.58 0.70 -4.10
C PHE A 78 7.26 1.88 -3.41
N ARG A 79 6.66 2.39 -2.33
CA ARG A 79 7.27 3.42 -1.48
C ARG A 79 7.97 2.77 -0.30
N VAL A 80 9.28 2.98 -0.21
CA VAL A 80 10.11 2.42 0.85
C VAL A 80 10.34 3.46 1.92
N ILE A 81 9.89 3.18 3.13
CA ILE A 81 9.95 4.07 4.29
C ILE A 81 10.85 3.43 5.34
N ASN A 82 11.84 4.16 5.83
CA ASN A 82 12.69 3.72 6.93
C ASN A 82 11.89 3.77 8.25
N LEU A 83 11.80 2.64 8.96
CA LEU A 83 11.02 2.52 10.19
C LEU A 83 11.58 3.35 11.36
N ASP A 84 12.88 3.61 11.38
CA ASP A 84 13.54 4.32 12.49
C ASP A 84 13.54 5.85 12.28
N THR A 85 13.65 6.32 11.03
CA THR A 85 13.61 7.75 10.70
C THR A 85 12.24 8.26 10.29
N GLY A 86 11.36 7.37 9.81
CA GLY A 86 10.05 7.73 9.24
C GLY A 86 10.12 8.34 7.83
N GLU A 87 11.30 8.40 7.22
CA GLU A 87 11.51 9.04 5.92
C GLU A 87 11.29 8.05 4.77
N GLN A 88 10.67 8.52 3.68
CA GLN A 88 10.62 7.79 2.43
C GLN A 88 12.00 7.86 1.77
N ILE A 89 12.68 6.73 1.65
CA ILE A 89 14.03 6.64 1.09
C ILE A 89 14.04 6.26 -0.38
N ALA A 90 12.96 5.67 -0.89
CA ALA A 90 12.83 5.30 -2.29
C ALA A 90 11.37 5.26 -2.74
N GLN A 91 11.19 5.46 -4.05
CA GLN A 91 9.94 5.25 -4.77
C GLN A 91 10.28 4.47 -6.04
N ILE A 92 9.79 3.23 -6.14
CA ILE A 92 10.20 2.29 -7.18
C ILE A 92 8.96 1.87 -7.99
N PRO A 93 8.89 2.16 -9.29
CA PRO A 93 7.81 1.66 -10.13
C PRO A 93 7.97 0.16 -10.38
N GLY A 94 6.86 -0.56 -10.42
CA GLY A 94 6.79 -2.00 -10.70
C GLY A 94 5.79 -2.35 -11.79
N SER A 95 5.51 -3.64 -11.94
CA SER A 95 4.42 -4.10 -12.80
C SER A 95 3.06 -3.69 -12.23
N THR A 96 2.10 -3.42 -13.11
CA THR A 96 0.70 -3.19 -12.74
C THR A 96 0.07 -4.50 -12.26
N PHE A 97 -0.53 -4.49 -11.07
CA PHE A 97 -1.32 -5.59 -10.53
C PHE A 97 -2.27 -5.08 -9.44
N PHE A 98 -3.21 -5.93 -9.03
CA PHE A 98 -4.05 -5.74 -7.86
C PHE A 98 -3.67 -6.71 -6.75
N ASN A 99 -3.77 -6.31 -5.48
CA ASN A 99 -3.63 -7.23 -4.36
C ASN A 99 -4.45 -6.79 -3.13
N PHE A 100 -4.80 -7.77 -2.32
CA PHE A 100 -5.24 -7.54 -0.94
C PHE A 100 -4.11 -7.78 0.05
N HIS A 101 -3.49 -8.97 -0.03
CA HIS A 101 -2.59 -9.46 1.00
C HIS A 101 -1.14 -9.54 0.51
N HIS A 102 -0.24 -8.98 1.30
CA HIS A 102 1.17 -9.32 1.26
C HIS A 102 1.40 -10.59 2.09
N ILE A 103 2.33 -11.45 1.67
CA ILE A 103 2.64 -12.71 2.34
C ILE A 103 3.78 -12.48 3.33
N ASN A 104 4.93 -12.02 2.85
CA ASN A 104 6.10 -11.74 3.65
C ASN A 104 7.01 -10.70 2.98
N ALA A 105 7.93 -10.10 3.75
CA ALA A 105 9.00 -9.28 3.21
C ALA A 105 10.25 -9.35 4.09
N PHE A 106 11.43 -9.35 3.47
CA PHE A 106 12.70 -9.33 4.18
C PHE A 106 13.79 -8.64 3.36
N GLY A 107 14.74 -8.04 4.08
CA GLY A 107 15.93 -7.44 3.47
C GLY A 107 17.01 -8.49 3.21
N LEU A 108 17.64 -8.41 2.06
CA LEU A 108 18.87 -9.10 1.71
C LEU A 108 19.99 -8.07 1.66
N LYS A 109 21.11 -8.41 2.31
CA LYS A 109 22.34 -7.63 2.22
C LYS A 109 23.17 -8.18 1.07
N MET A 110 23.21 -7.45 -0.04
CA MET A 110 24.20 -7.65 -1.09
C MET A 110 25.33 -6.64 -0.86
N GLU A 111 26.53 -6.89 -1.40
CA GLU A 111 27.78 -6.16 -1.07
C GLU A 111 27.57 -4.66 -0.82
N ASP A 112 27.09 -3.94 -1.85
CA ASP A 112 26.88 -2.49 -1.79
C ASP A 112 25.41 -2.06 -1.87
N THR A 113 24.46 -3.02 -1.87
CA THR A 113 23.03 -2.73 -2.07
C THR A 113 22.15 -3.47 -1.06
N THR A 114 21.15 -2.76 -0.55
CA THR A 114 20.05 -3.38 0.19
C THR A 114 18.97 -3.78 -0.79
N THR A 115 18.70 -5.08 -0.90
CA THR A 115 17.61 -5.61 -1.71
C THR A 115 16.46 -5.97 -0.79
N ILE A 116 15.22 -5.60 -1.13
CA ILE A 116 14.03 -6.01 -0.37
C ILE A 116 13.28 -7.03 -1.21
N LEU A 117 13.12 -8.24 -0.69
CA LEU A 117 12.23 -9.24 -1.27
C LEU A 117 10.84 -9.10 -0.67
N ILE A 118 9.83 -9.14 -1.54
CA ILE A 118 8.43 -8.98 -1.17
C ILE A 118 7.61 -10.06 -1.87
N ASP A 119 6.90 -10.85 -1.08
CA ASP A 119 5.99 -11.88 -1.57
C ASP A 119 4.56 -11.35 -1.50
N ILE A 120 3.83 -11.38 -2.62
CA ILE A 120 2.50 -10.76 -2.75
C ILE A 120 1.53 -11.73 -3.44
N CYS A 121 0.31 -11.83 -2.91
CA CYS A 121 -0.80 -12.45 -3.62
C CYS A 121 -1.36 -11.47 -4.67
N ALA A 122 -0.78 -11.49 -5.87
CA ALA A 122 -1.13 -10.59 -6.96
C ALA A 122 -2.21 -11.16 -7.90
N TYR A 123 -3.01 -10.25 -8.45
CA TYR A 123 -4.04 -10.48 -9.46
C TYR A 123 -3.83 -9.49 -10.61
N ASP A 124 -4.29 -9.84 -11.81
CA ASP A 124 -4.10 -8.99 -13.00
C ASP A 124 -4.81 -7.64 -12.86
N ASP A 125 -6.00 -7.64 -12.24
CA ASP A 125 -6.80 -6.43 -12.04
C ASP A 125 -7.70 -6.52 -10.79
N HIS A 126 -8.45 -5.44 -10.54
CA HIS A 126 -9.35 -5.28 -9.40
C HIS A 126 -10.68 -6.07 -9.48
N ARG A 127 -10.97 -6.80 -10.56
CA ARG A 127 -12.28 -7.48 -10.76
C ARG A 127 -12.59 -8.51 -9.69
N LEU A 128 -11.58 -9.01 -8.97
CA LEU A 128 -11.78 -9.85 -7.80
C LEU A 128 -12.72 -9.21 -6.77
N ILE A 129 -12.76 -7.88 -6.66
CA ILE A 129 -13.69 -7.17 -5.77
C ILE A 129 -15.14 -7.52 -6.09
N ASP A 130 -15.50 -7.61 -7.37
CA ASP A 130 -16.86 -7.91 -7.80
C ASP A 130 -17.25 -9.35 -7.45
N GLU A 131 -16.29 -10.27 -7.45
CA GLU A 131 -16.50 -11.68 -7.09
C GLU A 131 -16.74 -11.89 -5.58
N LEU A 132 -16.44 -10.89 -4.74
CA LEU A 132 -16.65 -10.96 -3.29
C LEU A 132 -18.06 -10.54 -2.87
N TYR A 133 -18.92 -10.10 -3.79
CA TYR A 133 -20.31 -9.80 -3.49
C TYR A 133 -21.14 -11.06 -3.29
N LEU A 134 -22.01 -11.02 -2.27
CA LEU A 134 -23.04 -12.05 -2.09
C LEU A 134 -24.06 -11.94 -3.23
N LYS A 135 -24.44 -13.10 -3.77
CA LYS A 135 -25.51 -13.23 -4.77
C LYS A 135 -26.88 -13.30 -4.12
#